data_AF-A0A7S4CIK7-F1
#
_entry.id   AF-A0A7S4CIK7-F1
#
_cell.length_a   1.000
_cell.length_b   1.000
_cell.length_c   1.000
_cell.angle_alpha   90.00
_cell.angle_beta   90.00
_cell.angle_gamma   90.00
#
_symmetry.space_group_name_H-M   'P 1'
#
loop_
_entity.id
_entity.type
_entity.pdbx_description
1 polymer ?
#
loop_
_entity_poly.entity_id
_entity_poly.type
_entity_poly.pdbx_seq_one_letter_code
_entity_poly.pdbx_strand_id
1 'polypeptide(L)'
;FECERLVELHARHNAIQHVPSAIGRLVGLEVLHLSHNRIAWLPKEITACVRLRVLALDHNALQALPHNMDAYAQLKVLNCSFNQLKSLPESLGLLGSSLQEAYFSYNEIEEVPHTVLDLFSLKKLHLNANRLKALPLGFDEAWSADVEVLYHHNLALGFRQEDGTLLYLQPEVEAAIQAKTIAAFQGYGWTKEASFVHP
;
A
#
# COMPACT_ATOMS: atom_id res chain seq x y z
N PHE A 1 -28.02 -14.32 5.29
CA PHE A 1 -26.79 -15.12 5.48
C PHE A 1 -26.89 -15.84 6.80
N GLU A 2 -27.22 -17.14 6.77
CA GLU A 2 -27.17 -18.07 7.92
C GLU A 2 -25.90 -18.95 7.87
N CYS A 3 -24.91 -18.53 7.09
CA CYS A 3 -23.71 -19.31 6.80
C CYS A 3 -22.58 -19.01 7.79
N GLU A 4 -22.81 -19.21 9.10
CA GLU A 4 -21.83 -18.94 10.16
C GLU A 4 -20.56 -19.79 10.05
N ARG A 5 -20.61 -20.87 9.26
CA ARG A 5 -19.48 -21.77 8.98
C ARG A 5 -18.72 -21.45 7.70
N LEU A 6 -19.07 -20.37 6.99
CA LEU A 6 -18.37 -20.00 5.76
C LEU A 6 -16.95 -19.54 6.10
N VAL A 7 -15.96 -20.20 5.50
CA VAL A 7 -14.53 -19.93 5.69
C VAL A 7 -13.99 -19.06 4.56
N GLU A 8 -14.47 -19.27 3.33
CA GLU A 8 -14.00 -18.54 2.15
C GLU A 8 -15.20 -18.00 1.36
N LEU A 9 -15.13 -16.74 0.95
CA LEU A 9 -16.12 -16.09 0.12
C LEU A 9 -15.43 -15.44 -1.09
N HIS A 10 -15.68 -15.98 -2.27
CA HIS A 10 -15.18 -15.44 -3.54
C HIS A 10 -16.34 -14.84 -4.35
N ALA A 11 -16.31 -13.53 -4.53
CA ALA A 11 -17.28 -12.80 -5.35
C ALA A 11 -16.57 -11.82 -6.32
N ARG A 12 -15.40 -12.23 -6.82
CA ARG A 12 -14.61 -11.47 -7.81
C ARG A 12 -15.33 -11.30 -9.16
N HIS A 13 -14.99 -10.24 -9.90
CA HIS A 13 -15.53 -9.96 -11.25
C HIS A 13 -17.05 -9.85 -11.31
N ASN A 14 -17.63 -9.09 -10.39
CA ASN A 14 -19.06 -8.78 -10.37
C ASN A 14 -19.28 -7.26 -10.47
N ALA A 15 -20.54 -6.84 -10.36
CA ALA A 15 -20.91 -5.43 -10.29
C ALA A 15 -21.34 -5.02 -8.87
N ILE A 16 -20.74 -5.63 -7.83
CA ILE A 16 -21.10 -5.34 -6.43
C ILE A 16 -20.70 -3.89 -6.12
N GLN A 17 -21.68 -3.08 -5.75
CA GLN A 17 -21.47 -1.69 -5.33
C GLN A 17 -21.46 -1.55 -3.81
N HIS A 18 -22.19 -2.43 -3.12
CA HIS A 18 -22.35 -2.40 -1.67
C HIS A 18 -22.20 -3.80 -1.10
N VAL A 19 -21.30 -3.95 -0.13
CA VAL A 19 -21.23 -5.14 0.71
C VAL A 19 -22.28 -4.99 1.82
N PRO A 20 -23.22 -5.93 1.98
CA PRO A 20 -24.27 -5.80 2.99
C PRO A 20 -23.69 -5.94 4.40
N SER A 21 -24.28 -5.23 5.38
CA SER A 21 -23.88 -5.33 6.81
C SER A 21 -23.93 -6.75 7.36
N ALA A 22 -24.74 -7.62 6.75
CA ALA A 22 -24.81 -9.04 7.07
C ALA A 22 -23.49 -9.80 6.87
N ILE A 23 -22.49 -9.23 6.18
CA ILE A 23 -21.13 -9.77 6.11
C ILE A 23 -20.54 -9.99 7.52
N GLY A 24 -20.89 -9.15 8.49
CA GLY A 24 -20.41 -9.27 9.87
C GLY A 24 -20.92 -10.50 10.61
N ARG A 25 -21.89 -11.24 10.05
CA ARG A 25 -22.31 -12.54 10.60
C ARG A 25 -21.33 -13.67 10.26
N LEU A 26 -20.44 -13.46 9.28
CA LEU A 26 -19.46 -14.44 8.84
C LEU A 26 -18.21 -14.41 9.74
N VAL A 27 -18.39 -14.60 11.05
CA VAL A 27 -17.31 -14.55 12.06
C VAL A 27 -16.24 -15.63 11.86
N GLY A 28 -16.58 -16.69 11.11
CA GLY A 28 -15.69 -17.77 10.70
C GLY A 28 -14.85 -17.50 9.46
N LEU A 29 -15.04 -16.37 8.77
CA LEU A 29 -14.47 -16.10 7.46
C LEU A 29 -12.95 -15.84 7.56
N GLU A 30 -12.17 -16.62 6.82
CA GLU A 30 -10.71 -16.50 6.71
C GLU A 30 -10.27 -15.85 5.39
N VAL A 31 -11.03 -16.03 4.31
CA VAL A 31 -10.70 -15.47 2.99
C VAL A 31 -11.89 -14.72 2.41
N LEU A 32 -11.69 -13.46 2.06
CA LEU A 32 -12.67 -12.63 1.39
C LEU A 32 -12.09 -12.03 0.11
N HIS A 33 -12.56 -12.51 -1.04
CA HIS A 33 -12.16 -12.01 -2.36
C HIS A 33 -13.31 -11.24 -3.01
N LEU A 34 -13.15 -9.92 -3.07
CA LEU A 34 -14.08 -8.97 -3.65
C LEU A 34 -13.44 -8.18 -4.80
N SER A 35 -12.32 -8.65 -5.34
CA SER A 35 -11.59 -8.03 -6.44
C SER A 35 -12.44 -7.80 -7.70
N HIS A 36 -12.15 -6.77 -8.48
CA HIS A 36 -12.88 -6.44 -9.71
C HIS A 36 -14.39 -6.27 -9.46
N ASN A 37 -14.75 -5.32 -8.62
CA ASN A 37 -16.12 -4.91 -8.35
C ASN A 37 -16.22 -3.38 -8.44
N ARG A 38 -17.27 -2.78 -7.86
CA ARG A 38 -17.52 -1.33 -7.84
C ARG A 38 -17.73 -0.83 -6.42
N ILE A 39 -17.09 -1.47 -5.44
CA ILE A 39 -17.29 -1.19 -4.02
C ILE A 39 -16.61 0.13 -3.70
N ALA A 40 -17.38 1.11 -3.21
CA ALA A 40 -16.85 2.41 -2.80
C ALA A 40 -16.50 2.47 -1.30
N TRP A 41 -17.19 1.66 -0.49
CA TRP A 41 -17.05 1.63 0.96
C TRP A 41 -17.34 0.22 1.48
N LEU A 42 -16.69 -0.14 2.59
CA LEU A 42 -16.99 -1.35 3.34
C LEU A 42 -17.93 -1.01 4.51
N PRO A 43 -18.92 -1.88 4.82
CA PRO A 43 -19.76 -1.69 6.00
C PRO A 43 -18.91 -1.81 7.26
N LYS A 44 -19.23 -1.06 8.32
CA LYS A 44 -18.51 -1.13 9.60
C LYS A 44 -18.50 -2.56 10.18
N GLU A 45 -19.53 -3.35 9.88
CA GLU A 45 -19.68 -4.73 10.33
C GLU A 45 -18.65 -5.69 9.74
N ILE A 46 -17.89 -5.31 8.70
CA ILE A 46 -16.82 -6.16 8.16
C ILE A 46 -15.74 -6.49 9.20
N THR A 47 -15.55 -5.62 10.20
CA THR A 47 -14.60 -5.82 11.31
C THR A 47 -14.99 -6.99 12.22
N ALA A 48 -16.23 -7.49 12.15
CA ALA A 48 -16.63 -8.70 12.87
C ALA A 48 -16.04 -9.98 12.25
N CYS A 49 -15.46 -9.91 11.05
CA CYS A 49 -14.76 -11.03 10.41
C CYS A 49 -13.34 -11.18 10.98
N VAL A 50 -13.24 -11.41 12.29
CA VAL A 50 -11.98 -11.37 13.07
C VAL A 50 -10.98 -12.48 12.71
N ARG A 51 -11.41 -13.48 11.95
CA ARG A 51 -10.57 -14.60 11.47
C ARG A 51 -9.97 -14.36 10.09
N LEU A 52 -10.22 -13.21 9.47
CA LEU A 52 -9.69 -12.91 8.15
C LEU A 52 -8.16 -12.99 8.12
N ARG A 53 -7.66 -13.75 7.15
CA ARG A 53 -6.25 -13.94 6.81
C ARG A 53 -5.93 -13.32 5.46
N VAL A 54 -6.90 -13.33 4.54
CA VAL A 54 -6.76 -12.74 3.21
C VAL A 54 -7.97 -11.84 2.93
N LEU A 55 -7.70 -10.57 2.66
CA LEU A 55 -8.68 -9.60 2.19
C LEU A 55 -8.23 -9.01 0.86
N ALA A 56 -8.90 -9.43 -0.22
CA ALA A 56 -8.62 -8.95 -1.58
C ALA A 56 -9.78 -8.05 -2.05
N LEU A 57 -9.45 -6.78 -2.26
CA LEU A 57 -10.34 -5.68 -2.63
C LEU A 57 -9.81 -4.91 -3.84
N ASP A 58 -8.83 -5.45 -4.55
CA ASP A 58 -8.22 -4.78 -5.69
C ASP A 58 -9.22 -4.54 -6.83
N HIS A 59 -8.98 -3.51 -7.65
CA HIS A 59 -9.86 -3.12 -8.73
C HIS A 59 -11.29 -2.84 -8.25
N ASN A 60 -11.42 -1.89 -7.32
CA ASN A 60 -12.69 -1.36 -6.82
C ASN A 60 -12.66 0.17 -6.86
N ALA A 61 -13.60 0.83 -6.19
CA ALA A 61 -13.66 2.29 -6.06
C ALA A 61 -13.49 2.73 -4.60
N LEU A 62 -12.77 1.95 -3.79
CA LEU A 62 -12.69 2.14 -2.35
C LEU A 62 -12.00 3.48 -2.03
N GLN A 63 -12.66 4.34 -1.26
CA GLN A 63 -12.15 5.66 -0.90
C GLN A 63 -11.37 5.69 0.42
N ALA A 64 -11.68 4.75 1.32
CA ALA A 64 -10.97 4.58 2.58
C ALA A 64 -11.04 3.12 3.07
N LEU A 65 -10.04 2.72 3.85
CA LEU A 65 -10.08 1.52 4.67
C LEU A 65 -10.86 1.77 5.97
N PRO A 66 -11.35 0.71 6.65
CA PRO A 66 -11.90 0.83 8.00
C PRO A 66 -10.88 1.41 8.98
N HIS A 67 -11.34 2.25 9.91
CA HIS A 67 -10.46 2.86 10.92
C HIS A 67 -10.01 1.89 12.03
N ASN A 68 -10.70 0.76 12.21
CA ASN A 68 -10.37 -0.27 13.22
C ASN A 68 -9.77 -1.51 12.55
N MET A 69 -8.56 -1.37 12.00
CA MET A 69 -7.86 -2.49 11.34
C MET A 69 -7.37 -3.54 12.36
N ASP A 70 -7.21 -3.16 13.63
CA ASP A 70 -6.84 -4.03 14.75
C ASP A 70 -7.79 -5.23 14.95
N ALA A 71 -9.04 -5.11 14.49
CA ALA A 71 -9.99 -6.22 14.46
C ALA A 71 -9.50 -7.42 13.63
N TYR A 72 -8.61 -7.19 12.65
CA TYR A 72 -8.07 -8.22 11.78
C TYR A 72 -6.70 -8.73 12.27
N ALA A 73 -6.57 -9.04 13.56
CA ALA A 73 -5.31 -9.48 14.17
C ALA A 73 -4.67 -10.72 13.51
N GLN A 74 -5.39 -11.46 12.67
CA GLN A 74 -4.89 -12.62 11.92
C GLN A 74 -4.60 -12.35 10.44
N LEU A 75 -4.78 -11.11 9.97
CA LEU A 75 -4.66 -10.76 8.56
C LEU A 75 -3.21 -10.89 8.10
N LYS A 76 -2.99 -11.70 7.06
CA LYS A 76 -1.67 -11.92 6.46
C LYS A 76 -1.51 -11.19 5.15
N VAL A 77 -2.59 -11.09 4.37
CA VAL A 77 -2.58 -10.48 3.05
C VAL A 77 -3.72 -9.47 2.95
N LEU A 78 -3.36 -8.23 2.63
CA LEU A 78 -4.28 -7.15 2.33
C LEU A 78 -3.97 -6.60 0.94
N ASN A 79 -4.90 -6.76 0.00
CA ASN A 79 -4.77 -6.17 -1.33
C ASN A 79 -5.88 -5.16 -1.57
N CYS A 80 -5.52 -3.89 -1.71
CA CYS A 80 -6.40 -2.79 -2.07
C CYS A 80 -5.83 -1.98 -3.23
N SER A 81 -5.02 -2.61 -4.09
CA SER A 81 -4.50 -1.94 -5.29
C SER A 81 -5.61 -1.55 -6.25
N PHE A 82 -5.39 -0.55 -7.11
CA PHE A 82 -6.41 -0.07 -8.07
C PHE A 82 -7.71 0.33 -7.38
N ASN A 83 -7.61 1.28 -6.45
CA ASN A 83 -8.72 1.89 -5.72
C ASN A 83 -8.54 3.42 -5.69
N GLN A 84 -9.26 4.13 -4.82
CA GLN A 84 -9.27 5.59 -4.69
C GLN A 84 -8.86 6.01 -3.26
N LEU A 85 -8.03 5.20 -2.59
CA LEU A 85 -7.59 5.48 -1.22
C LEU A 85 -6.74 6.75 -1.19
N LYS A 86 -7.06 7.68 -0.29
CA LYS A 86 -6.30 8.94 -0.12
C LYS A 86 -5.29 8.90 1.02
N SER A 87 -5.50 7.99 1.96
CA SER A 87 -4.62 7.78 3.11
C SER A 87 -4.75 6.35 3.60
N LEU A 88 -3.76 5.90 4.38
CA LEU A 88 -3.83 4.66 5.15
C LEU A 88 -4.19 5.01 6.61
N PRO A 89 -5.05 4.23 7.28
CA PRO A 89 -5.40 4.48 8.68
C PRO A 89 -4.22 4.15 9.59
N GLU A 90 -4.05 4.90 10.69
CA GLU A 90 -2.99 4.63 11.69
C GLU A 90 -3.09 3.22 12.27
N SER A 91 -4.31 2.70 12.42
CA SER A 91 -4.56 1.35 12.93
C SER A 91 -4.02 0.24 12.04
N LEU A 92 -3.60 0.53 10.80
CA LEU A 92 -2.90 -0.43 9.95
C LEU A 92 -1.63 -0.97 10.64
N GLY A 93 -0.89 -0.11 11.35
CA GLY A 93 0.31 -0.51 12.11
C GLY A 93 0.04 -1.53 13.22
N LEU A 94 -1.20 -1.59 13.73
CA LEU A 94 -1.61 -2.56 14.76
C LEU A 94 -1.65 -3.99 14.23
N LEU A 95 -1.52 -4.20 12.91
CA LEU A 95 -1.38 -5.52 12.28
C LEU A 95 0.08 -6.02 12.25
N GLY A 96 0.99 -5.39 12.99
CA GLY A 96 2.42 -5.63 12.81
C GLY A 96 2.93 -7.04 13.11
N SER A 97 2.22 -7.81 13.92
CA SER A 97 2.54 -9.20 14.22
C SER A 97 1.96 -10.21 13.23
N SER A 98 1.09 -9.78 12.30
CA SER A 98 0.34 -10.69 11.43
C SER A 98 0.44 -10.37 9.94
N LEU A 99 0.45 -9.09 9.56
CA LEU A 99 0.43 -8.67 8.16
C LEU A 99 1.78 -8.93 7.50
N GLN A 100 1.75 -9.69 6.40
CA GLN A 100 2.93 -10.13 5.65
C GLN A 100 2.98 -9.51 4.26
N GLU A 101 1.83 -9.29 3.63
CA GLU A 101 1.76 -8.72 2.30
C GLU A 101 0.71 -7.62 2.24
N ALA A 102 1.13 -6.42 1.86
CA ALA A 102 0.28 -5.25 1.77
C ALA A 102 0.44 -4.60 0.39
N TYR A 103 -0.65 -4.55 -0.37
CA TYR A 103 -0.68 -4.01 -1.72
C TYR A 103 -1.64 -2.82 -1.81
N PHE A 104 -1.10 -1.64 -2.06
CA PHE A 104 -1.81 -0.36 -2.12
C PHE A 104 -1.48 0.44 -3.39
N SER A 105 -0.88 -0.21 -4.40
CA SER A 105 -0.49 0.44 -5.64
C SER A 105 -1.69 0.97 -6.42
N TYR A 106 -1.51 1.99 -7.25
CA TYR A 106 -2.58 2.57 -8.07
C TYR A 106 -3.75 3.06 -7.20
N ASN A 107 -3.43 3.94 -6.26
CA ASN A 107 -4.38 4.67 -5.41
C ASN A 107 -4.06 6.17 -5.45
N GLU A 108 -4.67 6.95 -4.57
CA GLU A 108 -4.45 8.39 -4.43
C GLU A 108 -3.76 8.75 -3.10
N ILE A 109 -2.99 7.82 -2.52
CA ILE A 109 -2.42 7.99 -1.18
C ILE A 109 -1.42 9.13 -1.20
N GLU A 110 -1.63 10.14 -0.36
CA GLU A 110 -0.75 11.31 -0.25
C GLU A 110 0.31 11.15 0.85
N GLU A 111 -0.06 10.45 1.92
CA GLU A 111 0.76 10.27 3.12
C GLU A 111 0.64 8.83 3.63
N VAL A 112 1.78 8.28 4.06
CA VAL A 112 1.86 7.00 4.77
C VAL A 112 2.04 7.30 6.25
N PRO A 113 1.16 6.81 7.15
CA PRO A 113 1.30 7.08 8.57
C PRO A 113 2.56 6.42 9.12
N HIS A 114 3.19 7.04 10.12
CA HIS A 114 4.39 6.51 10.77
C HIS A 114 4.17 5.13 11.39
N THR A 115 2.94 4.77 11.74
CA THR A 115 2.59 3.45 12.29
C THR A 115 2.76 2.31 11.28
N VAL A 116 2.87 2.59 9.98
CA VAL A 116 3.22 1.56 8.99
C VAL A 116 4.59 0.94 9.30
N LEU A 117 5.51 1.69 9.93
CA LEU A 117 6.81 1.16 10.35
C LEU A 117 6.69 0.06 11.41
N ASP A 118 5.56 -0.02 12.10
CA ASP A 118 5.27 -1.08 13.09
C ASP A 118 4.89 -2.42 12.44
N LEU A 119 4.86 -2.51 11.11
CA LEU A 119 4.55 -3.74 10.38
C LEU A 119 5.70 -4.76 10.42
N PHE A 120 6.08 -5.24 11.60
CA PHE A 120 7.30 -6.05 11.81
C PHE A 120 7.32 -7.41 11.09
N SER A 121 6.16 -7.94 10.70
CA SER A 121 6.03 -9.23 10.01
C SER A 121 5.99 -9.11 8.48
N LEU A 122 6.12 -7.89 7.95
CA LEU A 122 5.95 -7.59 6.54
C LEU A 122 7.05 -8.23 5.70
N LYS A 123 6.65 -8.72 4.53
CA LYS A 123 7.51 -9.29 3.49
C LYS A 123 7.37 -8.54 2.19
N LYS A 124 6.20 -7.94 1.93
CA LYS A 124 5.90 -7.18 0.74
C LYS A 124 5.07 -5.95 1.06
N LEU A 125 5.50 -4.80 0.56
CA LEU A 125 4.79 -3.53 0.63
C LEU A 125 4.82 -2.84 -0.72
N HIS A 126 3.68 -2.78 -1.39
CA HIS A 126 3.57 -2.08 -2.68
C HIS A 126 2.73 -0.82 -2.54
N LEU A 127 3.32 0.32 -2.88
CA LEU A 127 2.79 1.67 -2.78
C LEU A 127 2.99 2.47 -4.08
N ASN A 128 3.49 1.86 -5.16
CA ASN A 128 3.75 2.54 -6.42
C ASN A 128 2.48 3.11 -7.06
N ALA A 129 2.62 4.13 -7.90
CA ALA A 129 1.48 4.81 -8.53
C ALA A 129 0.47 5.35 -7.49
N ASN A 130 1.00 6.10 -6.53
CA ASN A 130 0.23 6.90 -5.57
C ASN A 130 0.61 8.39 -5.71
N ARG A 131 0.08 9.26 -4.85
CA ARG A 131 0.38 10.70 -4.82
C ARG A 131 1.28 11.07 -3.62
N LEU A 132 2.16 10.15 -3.24
CA LEU A 132 3.00 10.28 -2.04
C LEU A 132 3.85 11.54 -2.09
N LYS A 133 3.64 12.44 -1.13
CA LYS A 133 4.43 13.67 -0.97
C LYS A 133 5.71 13.42 -0.20
N ALA A 134 5.63 12.59 0.83
CA ALA A 134 6.74 12.20 1.68
C ALA A 134 6.48 10.82 2.27
N LEU A 135 7.56 10.18 2.73
CA LEU A 135 7.54 8.96 3.53
C LEU A 135 7.91 9.33 4.98
N PRO A 136 7.43 8.57 5.99
CA PRO A 136 7.80 8.81 7.37
C PRO A 136 9.31 8.60 7.58
N LEU A 137 9.87 9.28 8.59
CA LEU A 137 11.27 9.11 8.95
C LEU A 137 11.53 7.65 9.37
N GLY A 138 12.59 7.04 8.86
CA GLY A 138 12.92 5.64 9.14
C GLY A 138 12.28 4.62 8.18
N PHE A 139 11.58 5.08 7.13
CA PHE A 139 10.88 4.19 6.20
C PHE A 139 11.80 3.20 5.48
N ASP A 140 12.98 3.65 5.04
CA ASP A 140 13.92 2.80 4.31
C ASP A 140 14.68 1.84 5.24
N GLU A 141 14.69 2.10 6.55
CA GLU A 141 15.37 1.29 7.56
C GLU A 141 14.44 0.43 8.44
N ALA A 142 13.11 0.60 8.33
CA ALA A 142 12.16 -0.01 9.25
C ALA A 142 12.07 -1.54 9.18
N TRP A 143 12.41 -2.12 8.03
CA TRP A 143 12.30 -3.56 7.80
C TRP A 143 13.62 -4.19 7.36
N SER A 144 13.71 -5.52 7.48
CA SER A 144 14.85 -6.29 6.96
C SER A 144 15.03 -6.05 5.46
N ALA A 145 16.28 -6.13 4.97
CA ALA A 145 16.62 -6.01 3.55
C ALA A 145 15.91 -7.03 2.63
N ASP A 146 15.36 -8.10 3.22
CA ASP A 146 14.58 -9.13 2.51
C ASP A 146 13.12 -8.72 2.22
N VAL A 147 12.66 -7.59 2.77
CA VAL A 147 11.30 -7.09 2.52
C VAL A 147 11.25 -6.39 1.17
N GLU A 148 10.34 -6.87 0.31
CA GLU A 148 10.09 -6.31 -1.00
C GLU A 148 9.24 -5.05 -0.87
N VAL A 149 9.86 -3.87 -0.95
CA VAL A 149 9.16 -2.59 -0.93
C VAL A 149 9.18 -1.98 -2.33
N LEU A 150 8.00 -1.73 -2.90
CA LEU A 150 7.83 -1.06 -4.18
C LEU A 150 7.08 0.26 -3.97
N TYR A 151 7.79 1.38 -4.04
CA TYR A 151 7.18 2.70 -4.12
C TYR A 151 7.89 3.48 -5.24
N HIS A 152 7.14 3.97 -6.21
CA HIS A 152 7.66 4.94 -7.17
C HIS A 152 7.25 6.31 -6.65
N HIS A 153 8.24 7.14 -6.31
CA HIS A 153 8.01 8.55 -6.07
C HIS A 153 7.46 9.16 -7.36
N ASN A 154 6.29 9.79 -7.27
CA ASN A 154 5.86 10.78 -8.27
C ASN A 154 6.66 12.10 -8.14
N LEU A 155 7.85 12.02 -7.53
CA LEU A 155 8.84 13.07 -7.63
C LEU A 155 9.42 12.90 -9.03
N ALA A 156 9.04 13.81 -9.92
CA ALA A 156 10.07 14.40 -10.75
C ALA A 156 11.24 14.70 -9.82
N LEU A 157 12.29 13.86 -9.84
CA LEU A 157 13.57 14.18 -9.23
C LEU A 157 14.03 15.41 -9.99
N GLY A 158 13.68 16.58 -9.47
CA GLY A 158 14.22 17.85 -9.92
C GLY A 158 15.69 17.84 -9.56
N PHE A 159 16.54 17.36 -10.45
CA PHE A 159 17.97 17.62 -10.34
C PHE A 159 18.14 19.12 -10.50
N ARG A 160 18.77 19.76 -9.51
CA ARG A 160 19.12 21.16 -9.58
C ARG A 160 20.53 21.24 -10.16
N GLN A 161 20.70 21.93 -11.29
CA GLN A 161 22.03 22.31 -11.76
C GLN A 161 22.69 23.25 -10.75
N GLU A 162 24.03 23.37 -10.77
CA GLU A 162 24.78 24.28 -9.88
C GLU A 162 24.33 25.75 -10.00
N ASP A 163 23.73 26.13 -11.14
CA ASP A 163 23.16 27.46 -11.39
C ASP A 163 21.74 27.65 -10.81
N GLY A 164 21.17 26.61 -10.20
CA GLY A 164 19.86 26.65 -9.58
C GLY A 164 18.69 26.23 -10.47
N THR A 165 18.92 25.87 -11.73
CA THR A 165 17.88 25.46 -12.70
C THR A 165 17.33 24.07 -12.37
N LEU A 166 16.01 23.91 -12.38
CA LEU A 166 15.32 22.63 -12.18
C LEU A 166 15.23 21.85 -13.50
N LEU A 167 15.80 20.65 -13.54
CA LEU A 167 15.60 19.70 -14.64
C LEU A 167 14.52 18.69 -14.29
N TYR A 168 13.44 18.67 -15.07
CA TYR A 168 12.50 17.54 -15.05
C TYR A 168 13.17 16.37 -15.78
N LEU A 169 13.27 15.21 -15.13
CA LEU A 169 13.74 13.98 -15.78
C LEU A 169 12.87 13.69 -17.00
N GLN A 170 13.49 13.57 -18.17
CA GLN A 170 12.78 13.09 -19.35
C GLN A 170 12.46 11.60 -19.16
N PRO A 171 11.33 11.10 -19.72
CA PRO A 171 10.87 9.72 -19.54
C PRO A 171 11.92 8.65 -19.90
N GLU A 172 12.90 8.96 -20.75
CA GLU A 172 13.95 8.01 -21.11
C GLU A 172 14.93 7.71 -19.96
N VAL A 173 15.10 8.64 -19.00
CA VAL A 173 15.97 8.44 -17.82
C VAL A 173 15.30 7.54 -16.78
N GLU A 174 13.97 7.58 -16.71
CA GLU A 174 13.15 6.75 -15.83
C GLU A 174 13.26 5.25 -16.20
N ALA A 175 13.33 4.95 -17.51
CA ALA A 175 13.57 3.61 -18.03
C ALA A 175 14.99 3.08 -17.70
N ALA A 176 15.99 3.96 -17.62
CA ALA A 176 17.36 3.57 -17.27
C ALA A 176 17.53 3.23 -15.78
N ILE A 177 16.76 3.87 -14.90
CA ILE A 177 16.73 3.57 -13.46
C ILE A 177 16.05 2.22 -13.18
N GLN A 178 15.02 1.86 -13.96
CA GLN A 178 14.32 0.57 -13.88
C GLN A 178 15.24 -0.65 -14.17
N ALA A 179 16.35 -0.45 -14.88
CA ALA A 179 17.23 -1.54 -15.32
C ALA A 179 18.28 -2.00 -14.29
N LYS A 180 18.34 -1.42 -13.08
CA LYS A 180 19.36 -1.72 -12.04
C LYS A 180 20.78 -1.86 -12.60
N THR A 181 21.47 -0.75 -12.86
CA THR A 181 22.93 -0.74 -12.68
C THR A 181 23.42 0.63 -12.23
N ILE A 182 23.85 0.70 -10.97
CA ILE A 182 24.58 1.84 -10.38
C ILE A 182 25.87 2.15 -11.18
N ALA A 183 26.31 1.28 -12.09
CA ALA A 183 27.49 1.47 -12.95
C ALA A 183 27.32 2.53 -14.07
N ALA A 184 26.10 2.98 -14.40
CA ALA A 184 25.89 3.91 -15.52
C ALA A 184 26.27 5.37 -15.22
N PHE A 185 26.53 5.73 -13.96
CA PHE A 185 26.72 7.13 -13.56
C PHE A 185 28.18 7.63 -13.64
N GLN A 186 29.17 6.74 -13.77
CA GLN A 186 30.59 7.14 -13.80
C GLN A 186 31.03 7.86 -15.09
N GLY A 187 30.24 7.79 -16.17
CA GLY A 187 30.56 8.41 -17.47
C GLY A 187 30.05 9.85 -17.66
N TYR A 188 29.21 10.37 -16.75
CA TYR A 188 28.50 11.65 -16.95
C TYR A 188 28.90 12.75 -15.95
N GLY A 189 29.94 12.55 -15.14
CA GLY A 189 30.49 13.60 -14.26
C GLY A 189 29.65 13.94 -13.02
N TRP A 190 28.62 13.16 -12.69
CA TRP A 190 27.82 13.36 -11.47
C TRP A 190 28.56 12.81 -10.25
N THR A 191 29.01 13.69 -9.36
CA THR A 191 29.56 13.29 -8.06
C THR A 191 28.42 13.03 -7.08
N LYS A 192 28.53 11.94 -6.33
CA LYS A 192 27.60 11.57 -5.27
C LYS A 192 27.83 12.48 -4.07
N GLU A 193 27.35 13.72 -4.10
CA GLU A 193 27.28 14.55 -2.90
C GLU A 193 25.92 14.36 -2.23
N ALA A 194 25.87 13.34 -1.37
CA ALA A 194 24.89 13.31 -0.30
C ALA A 194 25.41 14.15 0.86
N SER A 195 24.95 15.38 0.96
CA SER A 195 25.08 16.19 2.17
C SER A 195 23.76 16.93 2.40
N PHE A 196 22.91 16.34 3.23
CA PHE A 196 21.86 17.10 3.91
C PHE A 196 22.56 18.00 4.93
N VAL A 197 22.81 19.25 4.54
CA VAL A 197 23.06 20.33 5.48
C VAL A 197 21.88 21.28 5.34
N HIS A 198 21.04 21.34 6.36
CA HIS A 198 20.18 22.51 6.55
C HIS A 198 20.57 23.22 7.85
N PRO A 199 20.64 24.57 7.83
CA PRO A 199 20.74 25.40 9.02
C PRO A 199 19.45 25.41 9.83
#